data_AF-A0A8K1HZX6-F1
#
_entry.id   AF-A0A8K1HZX6-F1
#
_cell.length_a   1.000
_cell.length_b   1.000
_cell.length_c   1.000
_cell.angle_alpha   90.00
_cell.angle_beta   90.00
_cell.angle_gamma   90.00
#
_symmetry.space_group_name_H-M   'P 1'
#
loop_
_entity.id
_entity.type
_entity.pdbx_description
1 polymer ?
#
loop_
_entity_poly.entity_id
_entity_poly.type
_entity_poly.pdbx_seq_one_letter_code
_entity_poly.pdbx_strand_id
1 'polypeptide(L)'
;MIKKRKRNRYTEVYALGQHIGMSAQKARRVIDQIRGRSYEETLMILELMPYRACYPIFKLVYSAAANASNNMGFREASLVISKAEVNEGTTVKKLKPRARGRSYPIKRPTCHITIVLKDISLDEEYIMYLKKTKNKYTNMTCNDMSSSGGLWDKK
;
A
#
# COMPACT_ATOMS: atom_id res chain seq x y z
N MET A 1 -17.19 17.56 -14.28
CA MET A 1 -15.71 17.49 -14.29
C MET A 1 -15.22 16.80 -13.02
N ILE A 2 -14.75 15.56 -13.10
CA ILE A 2 -14.24 14.83 -11.92
C ILE A 2 -12.83 15.34 -11.60
N LYS A 3 -12.67 16.04 -10.46
CA LYS A 3 -11.35 16.41 -9.94
C LYS A 3 -10.59 15.14 -9.56
N LYS A 4 -9.55 14.75 -10.31
CA LYS A 4 -8.62 13.69 -9.88
C LYS A 4 -7.94 14.17 -8.59
N ARG A 5 -8.16 13.47 -7.48
CA ARG A 5 -7.37 13.64 -6.23
C ARG A 5 -5.88 13.51 -6.58
N LYS A 6 -5.07 14.54 -6.25
CA LYS A 6 -3.61 14.42 -6.30
C LYS A 6 -3.18 13.38 -5.26
N ARG A 7 -2.67 12.22 -5.68
CA ARG A 7 -1.90 11.33 -4.80
C ARG A 7 -0.65 12.08 -4.37
N ASN A 8 -0.38 12.19 -3.08
CA ASN A 8 0.89 12.71 -2.57
C ASN A 8 1.97 11.68 -2.93
N ARG A 9 2.68 11.90 -4.04
CA ARG A 9 3.70 10.98 -4.55
C ARG A 9 4.97 10.94 -3.68
N TYR A 10 5.09 11.88 -2.75
CA TYR A 10 6.30 12.11 -1.95
C TYR A 10 6.44 11.14 -0.77
N THR A 11 5.43 10.30 -0.51
CA THR A 11 5.39 9.39 0.64
C THR A 11 5.36 7.92 0.23
N GLU A 12 5.23 7.63 -1.06
CA GLU A 12 4.97 6.29 -1.58
C GLU A 12 6.03 5.87 -2.59
N VAL A 13 6.60 4.68 -2.40
CA VAL A 13 7.57 4.06 -3.29
C VAL A 13 6.88 2.94 -4.06
N TYR A 14 7.03 2.95 -5.38
CA TYR A 14 6.40 1.98 -6.27
C TYR A 14 7.42 0.97 -6.78
N ALA A 15 7.04 -0.29 -6.83
CA ALA A 15 7.78 -1.34 -7.53
C ALA A 15 6.84 -2.14 -8.43
N LEU A 16 7.31 -2.41 -9.65
CA LEU A 16 6.54 -3.06 -10.72
C LEU A 16 7.28 -4.30 -11.22
N GLY A 17 6.64 -5.46 -11.08
CA GLY A 17 7.10 -6.71 -11.68
C GLY A 17 6.24 -7.04 -12.88
N GLN A 18 6.79 -6.92 -14.10
CA GLN A 18 6.04 -7.15 -15.33
C GLN A 18 6.31 -8.53 -15.94
N HIS A 19 5.31 -9.09 -16.65
CA HIS A 19 5.42 -10.33 -17.41
C HIS A 19 5.86 -11.55 -16.59
N ILE A 20 5.43 -11.62 -15.32
CA ILE A 20 5.77 -12.75 -14.45
C ILE A 20 4.99 -13.97 -14.92
N GLY A 21 5.70 -15.08 -15.17
CA GLY A 21 5.15 -16.34 -15.68
C GLY A 21 4.33 -17.12 -14.66
N MET A 22 3.20 -16.57 -14.21
CA MET A 22 2.26 -17.21 -13.30
C MET A 22 0.83 -16.72 -13.50
N SER A 23 -0.12 -17.49 -12.98
CA SER A 23 -1.52 -17.07 -12.92
C SER A 23 -1.70 -15.99 -11.85
N ALA A 24 -2.44 -14.93 -12.19
CA ALA A 24 -2.77 -13.86 -11.26
C ALA A 24 -3.45 -14.36 -9.98
N GLN A 25 -4.32 -15.38 -10.06
CA GLN A 25 -4.99 -15.93 -8.89
C GLN A 25 -4.02 -16.59 -7.89
N LYS A 26 -2.97 -17.25 -8.40
CA LYS A 26 -1.94 -17.85 -7.53
C LYS A 26 -1.10 -16.79 -6.84
N ALA A 27 -0.81 -15.68 -7.52
CA ALA A 27 -0.12 -14.54 -6.92
C ALA A 27 -1.01 -13.81 -5.89
N ARG A 28 -2.29 -13.59 -6.19
CA ARG A 28 -3.26 -12.94 -5.28
C ARG A 28 -3.33 -13.64 -3.93
N ARG A 29 -3.34 -14.98 -3.92
CA ARG A 29 -3.31 -15.77 -2.68
C ARG A 29 -2.21 -15.34 -1.71
N VAL A 30 -1.03 -15.00 -2.21
CA VAL A 30 0.12 -14.55 -1.40
C VAL A 30 0.02 -13.06 -1.12
N ILE A 31 -0.31 -12.26 -2.14
CA ILE A 31 -0.41 -10.79 -2.04
C ILE A 31 -1.46 -10.35 -1.01
N ASP A 32 -2.57 -11.07 -0.91
CA ASP A 32 -3.64 -10.76 0.05
C ASP A 32 -3.18 -10.94 1.51
N GLN A 33 -2.15 -11.77 1.78
CA GLN A 33 -1.62 -11.99 3.13
C GLN A 33 -0.66 -10.87 3.58
N ILE A 34 0.11 -10.32 2.64
CA ILE A 34 1.15 -9.31 2.92
C ILE A 34 0.61 -7.87 2.87
N ARG A 35 -0.64 -7.68 2.41
CA ARG A 35 -1.25 -6.36 2.30
C ARG A 35 -1.42 -5.74 3.70
N GLY A 36 -0.86 -4.55 3.92
CA GLY A 36 -0.93 -3.84 5.20
C GLY A 36 0.07 -4.32 6.26
N ARG A 37 0.98 -5.24 5.91
CA ARG A 37 2.02 -5.74 6.83
C ARG A 37 3.28 -4.86 6.77
N SER A 38 4.09 -4.94 7.82
CA SER A 38 5.42 -4.33 7.82
C SER A 38 6.36 -5.06 6.85
N TYR A 39 7.42 -4.37 6.42
CA TYR A 39 8.42 -4.94 5.53
C TYR A 39 9.09 -6.19 6.13
N GLU A 40 9.52 -6.12 7.39
CA GLU A 40 10.18 -7.22 8.10
C GLU A 40 9.28 -8.46 8.24
N GLU A 41 8.03 -8.27 8.68
CA GLU A 41 7.04 -9.34 8.77
C GLU A 41 6.82 -10.00 7.39
N THR A 42 6.77 -9.18 6.34
CA THR A 42 6.55 -9.67 4.99
C THR A 42 7.68 -10.58 4.51
N LEU A 43 8.94 -10.23 4.79
CA LEU A 43 10.08 -11.08 4.42
C LEU A 43 9.98 -12.45 5.09
N MET A 44 9.72 -12.48 6.40
CA MET A 44 9.58 -13.72 7.16
C MET A 44 8.44 -14.60 6.62
N ILE A 45 7.28 -13.98 6.35
CA ILE A 45 6.13 -14.69 5.80
C ILE A 45 6.46 -15.29 4.42
N LEU A 46 7.08 -14.52 3.54
CA LEU A 46 7.38 -14.95 2.17
C LEU A 46 8.43 -16.07 2.12
N GLU A 47 9.40 -16.07 3.04
CA GLU A 47 10.42 -17.12 3.13
C GLU A 47 9.84 -18.47 3.60
N LEU A 48 8.90 -18.44 4.54
CA LEU A 48 8.34 -19.65 5.16
C LEU A 48 7.13 -20.23 4.40
N MET A 49 6.48 -19.44 3.56
CA MET A 49 5.29 -19.89 2.83
C MET A 49 5.62 -20.98 1.79
N PRO A 50 4.78 -22.04 1.67
CA PRO A 50 5.04 -23.17 0.77
C PRO A 50 4.77 -22.86 -0.72
N TYR A 51 4.38 -21.63 -1.07
CA TYR A 51 3.96 -21.29 -2.42
C TYR A 51 5.13 -20.86 -3.29
N ARG A 52 5.23 -21.43 -4.51
CA ARG A 52 6.19 -20.98 -5.53
C ARG A 52 6.05 -19.48 -5.89
N ALA A 53 4.87 -18.90 -5.67
CA ALA A 53 4.63 -17.49 -5.95
C ALA A 53 5.39 -16.55 -5.01
N CYS A 54 5.87 -17.04 -3.86
CA CYS A 54 6.59 -16.23 -2.88
C CYS A 54 7.93 -15.73 -3.43
N TYR A 55 8.69 -16.58 -4.14
CA TYR A 55 10.02 -16.21 -4.65
C TYR A 55 10.04 -14.95 -5.54
N PRO A 56 9.20 -14.81 -6.59
CA PRO A 56 9.18 -13.57 -7.38
C PRO A 56 8.64 -12.37 -6.60
N ILE A 57 7.69 -12.58 -5.67
CA ILE A 57 7.15 -11.50 -4.83
C ILE A 57 8.24 -11.01 -3.85
N PHE A 58 8.99 -11.92 -3.24
CA PHE A 58 10.11 -11.62 -2.34
C PHE A 58 11.14 -10.73 -3.01
N LYS A 59 11.59 -11.09 -4.23
CA LYS A 59 12.50 -10.25 -5.01
C LYS A 59 11.95 -8.85 -5.27
N LEU A 60 10.65 -8.76 -5.53
CA LEU A 60 9.98 -7.49 -5.81
C LEU A 60 9.91 -6.62 -4.56
N VAL A 61 9.52 -7.19 -3.42
CA VAL A 61 9.48 -6.50 -2.11
C VAL A 61 10.87 -6.03 -1.70
N TYR A 62 11.89 -6.88 -1.81
CA TYR A 62 13.28 -6.53 -1.53
C TYR A 62 13.77 -5.38 -2.42
N SER A 63 13.47 -5.44 -3.72
CA SER A 63 13.78 -4.34 -4.65
C SER A 63 13.03 -3.05 -4.32
N ALA A 64 11.78 -3.14 -3.84
CA ALA A 64 10.99 -1.98 -3.45
C ALA A 64 11.60 -1.26 -2.24
N ALA A 65 12.06 -2.01 -1.23
CA ALA A 65 12.75 -1.46 -0.07
C ALA A 65 14.10 -0.82 -0.45
N ALA A 66 14.89 -1.48 -1.31
CA ALA A 66 16.13 -0.90 -1.83
C ALA A 66 15.90 0.41 -2.62
N ASN A 67 14.79 0.50 -3.35
CA ASN A 67 14.40 1.74 -4.03
C ASN A 67 13.97 2.83 -3.03
N ALA A 68 13.34 2.44 -1.93
CA ALA A 68 12.91 3.36 -0.88
C ALA A 68 14.11 3.97 -0.14
N SER A 69 15.10 3.14 0.21
CA SER A 69 16.31 3.59 0.88
C SER A 69 17.17 4.47 -0.03
N ASN A 70 17.43 4.02 -1.26
CA ASN A 70 18.35 4.73 -2.15
C ASN A 70 17.77 6.02 -2.74
N ASN A 71 16.48 6.04 -3.12
CA ASN A 71 15.91 7.20 -3.80
C ASN A 71 15.20 8.18 -2.87
N MET A 72 14.62 7.70 -1.76
CA MET A 72 13.85 8.53 -0.83
C MET A 72 14.48 8.64 0.57
N GLY A 73 15.53 7.87 0.86
CA GLY A 73 16.20 7.91 2.16
C GLY A 73 15.38 7.30 3.31
N PHE A 74 14.38 6.47 2.99
CA PHE A 74 13.52 5.85 4.00
C PHE A 74 14.25 4.72 4.75
N ARG A 75 13.91 4.55 6.02
CA ARG A 75 14.43 3.45 6.85
C ARG A 75 13.59 2.20 6.66
N GLU A 76 14.23 1.05 6.45
CA GLU A 76 13.54 -0.22 6.17
C GLU A 76 12.57 -0.64 7.29
N ALA A 77 12.94 -0.41 8.55
CA ALA A 77 12.11 -0.73 9.71
C ALA A 77 10.77 0.03 9.76
N SER A 78 10.69 1.20 9.11
CA SER A 78 9.49 2.04 9.10
C SER A 78 8.58 1.79 7.88
N LEU A 79 8.98 0.89 6.98
CA LEU A 79 8.25 0.63 5.74
C LEU A 79 7.08 -0.35 5.95
N VAL A 80 5.93 0.04 5.42
CA VAL A 80 4.72 -0.80 5.36
C VAL A 80 4.21 -0.91 3.93
N ILE A 81 3.68 -2.09 3.59
CA ILE A 81 3.00 -2.31 2.32
C ILE A 81 1.62 -1.65 2.37
N SER A 82 1.54 -0.44 1.81
CA SER A 82 0.28 0.32 1.69
C SER A 82 -0.67 -0.32 0.67
N LYS A 83 -0.15 -0.69 -0.50
CA LYS A 83 -0.96 -1.24 -1.59
C LYS A 83 -0.22 -2.37 -2.29
N ALA A 84 -0.91 -3.47 -2.54
CA ALA A 84 -0.38 -4.57 -3.33
C ALA A 84 -1.46 -5.12 -4.26
N GLU A 85 -1.20 -5.02 -5.56
CA GLU A 85 -2.13 -5.36 -6.64
C GLU A 85 -1.52 -6.36 -7.61
N VAL A 86 -2.37 -7.23 -8.15
CA VAL A 86 -2.01 -8.19 -9.19
C VAL A 86 -2.99 -8.06 -10.34
N ASN A 87 -2.46 -7.61 -11.47
CA ASN A 87 -3.19 -7.50 -12.74
C ASN A 87 -2.86 -8.70 -13.62
N GLU A 88 -3.84 -9.12 -14.41
CA GLU A 88 -3.61 -10.12 -15.45
C GLU A 88 -2.75 -9.51 -16.56
N GLY A 89 -1.81 -10.30 -17.07
CA GLY A 89 -0.95 -9.93 -18.20
C GLY A 89 -1.32 -10.68 -19.46
N THR A 90 -0.45 -10.58 -20.46
CA THR A 90 -0.61 -11.26 -21.74
C THR A 90 -0.67 -12.77 -21.56
N THR A 91 -1.71 -13.39 -22.10
CA THR A 91 -1.90 -14.85 -22.05
C THR A 91 -1.56 -15.47 -23.40
N VAL A 92 -0.55 -16.34 -23.40
CA VAL A 92 -0.16 -17.09 -24.61
C VAL A 92 -1.03 -18.34 -24.73
N LYS A 93 -1.59 -18.59 -25.91
CA LYS A 93 -2.39 -19.79 -26.20
C LYS A 93 -1.55 -20.80 -26.99
N LYS A 94 -1.61 -22.08 -26.62
CA LYS A 94 -1.00 -23.20 -27.37
C LYS A 94 -2.05 -24.25 -27.66
N LEU A 95 -2.09 -24.78 -28.88
CA LEU A 95 -3.04 -25.83 -29.23
C LEU A 95 -2.57 -27.19 -28.70
N LYS A 96 -3.46 -27.97 -28.07
CA LYS A 96 -3.21 -29.35 -27.67
C LYS A 96 -4.15 -30.29 -28.43
N PRO A 97 -3.62 -31.29 -29.17
CA PRO A 97 -4.46 -32.29 -29.83
C PRO A 97 -5.17 -33.17 -28.80
N ARG A 98 -6.38 -33.63 -29.13
CA ARG A 98 -7.23 -34.51 -28.33
C ARG A 98 -7.84 -35.61 -29.20
N ALA A 99 -8.44 -36.61 -28.57
CA ALA A 99 -9.09 -37.72 -29.25
C ALA A 99 -10.18 -37.24 -30.24
N ARG A 100 -10.44 -38.06 -31.28
CA ARG A 100 -11.43 -37.81 -32.34
C ARG A 100 -11.18 -36.52 -33.14
N GLY A 101 -9.91 -36.20 -33.44
CA GLY A 101 -9.53 -35.03 -34.24
C GLY A 101 -9.81 -33.66 -33.59
N ARG A 102 -10.17 -33.63 -32.31
CA ARG A 102 -10.46 -32.38 -31.58
C ARG A 102 -9.17 -31.71 -31.11
N SER A 103 -9.22 -30.40 -30.89
CA SER A 103 -8.11 -29.65 -30.32
C SER A 103 -8.61 -28.60 -29.32
N TYR A 104 -7.88 -28.42 -28.22
CA TYR A 104 -8.20 -27.42 -27.19
C TYR A 104 -7.01 -26.51 -26.91
N PRO A 105 -7.22 -25.21 -26.66
CA PRO A 105 -6.14 -24.29 -26.33
C PRO A 105 -5.74 -24.41 -24.85
N ILE A 106 -4.45 -24.61 -24.58
CA ILE A 106 -3.83 -24.40 -23.27
C ILE A 106 -3.43 -22.93 -23.16
N LYS A 107 -3.87 -22.27 -22.10
CA LYS A 107 -3.48 -20.90 -21.76
C LYS A 107 -2.24 -20.90 -20.85
N ARG A 108 -1.23 -20.10 -21.17
CA ARG A 108 -0.10 -19.77 -20.29
C ARG A 108 -0.25 -18.30 -19.87
N PRO A 109 -0.93 -18.04 -18.74
CA PRO A 109 -1.12 -16.68 -18.27
C PRO A 109 0.18 -16.10 -17.72
N THR A 110 0.30 -14.78 -17.81
CA THR A 110 1.28 -13.98 -17.09
C THR A 110 0.55 -12.99 -16.18
N CYS A 111 1.28 -12.35 -15.28
CA CYS A 111 0.74 -11.29 -14.45
C CYS A 111 1.71 -10.11 -14.30
N HIS A 112 1.14 -8.97 -13.93
CA HIS A 112 1.86 -7.78 -13.51
C HIS A 112 1.55 -7.54 -12.03
N ILE A 113 2.59 -7.41 -11.22
CA ILE A 113 2.46 -7.18 -9.78
C ILE A 113 2.92 -5.75 -9.49
N THR A 114 2.12 -5.02 -8.74
CA THR A 114 2.43 -3.66 -8.27
C THR A 114 2.44 -3.67 -6.75
N ILE A 115 3.57 -3.30 -6.16
CA ILE A 115 3.71 -3.13 -4.71
C ILE A 115 4.02 -1.66 -4.43
N VAL A 116 3.35 -1.11 -3.43
CA VAL A 116 3.52 0.27 -2.97
C VAL A 116 3.90 0.22 -1.49
N LEU A 117 5.07 0.74 -1.19
CA LEU A 117 5.55 0.93 0.18
C LEU A 117 5.30 2.36 0.62
N LYS A 118 5.01 2.53 1.90
CA LYS A 118 4.84 3.82 2.56
C LYS A 118 5.64 3.82 3.86
N ASP A 119 6.26 4.95 4.17
CA ASP A 119 6.89 5.17 5.47
C ASP A 119 5.84 5.67 6.49
N ILE A 120 5.72 4.98 7.62
CA ILE A 120 4.76 5.30 8.69
C ILE A 120 5.20 6.55 9.48
N SER A 121 6.50 6.77 9.63
CA SER A 121 7.05 7.83 10.50
C SER A 121 6.54 9.23 10.11
N LEU A 122 6.34 9.43 8.81
CA LEU A 122 5.83 10.67 8.23
C LEU A 122 4.35 10.94 8.58
N ASP A 123 3.55 9.89 8.83
CA ASP A 123 2.14 10.05 9.22
C ASP A 123 2.00 10.47 10.69
N GLU A 124 2.84 9.92 11.58
CA GLU A 124 2.82 10.24 13.01
C GLU A 124 3.17 11.71 13.26
N GLU A 125 4.20 12.22 12.58
CA GLU A 125 4.58 13.63 12.63
C GLU A 125 3.43 14.54 12.16
N TYR A 126 2.72 14.14 11.10
CA TYR A 126 1.60 14.91 10.54
C TYR A 126 0.39 14.94 11.48
N ILE A 127 0.05 13.81 12.12
CA ILE A 127 -1.02 13.72 13.11
C ILE A 127 -0.69 14.55 14.35
N MET A 128 0.57 14.54 14.79
CA MET A 128 1.04 15.38 15.90
C MET A 128 0.96 16.87 15.57
N TYR A 129 1.35 17.28 14.36
CA TYR A 129 1.24 18.66 13.90
C TYR A 129 -0.22 19.15 13.86
N LEU A 130 -1.14 18.32 13.37
CA LEU A 130 -2.58 18.63 13.33
C LEU A 130 -3.23 18.69 14.73
N LYS A 131 -2.80 17.84 15.69
CA LYS A 131 -3.24 17.93 17.09
C LYS A 131 -2.76 19.22 17.76
N LYS A 132 -1.50 19.61 17.51
CA LYS A 132 -0.89 20.85 18.05
C LYS A 132 -1.59 22.11 17.54
N THR A 133 -1.95 22.15 16.26
CA THR A 133 -2.66 23.29 15.67
C THR A 133 -4.09 23.41 16.19
N LYS A 134 -4.86 22.31 16.29
CA LYS A 134 -6.22 22.34 16.87
C LYS A 134 -6.27 22.83 18.32
N ASN A 135 -5.35 22.38 19.19
CA ASN A 135 -5.26 22.86 20.58
C ASN A 135 -4.94 24.36 20.68
N LYS A 136 -4.29 24.95 19.67
CA LYS A 136 -3.98 26.39 19.64
C LYS A 136 -5.23 27.24 19.40
N TYR A 137 -6.19 26.76 18.60
CA TYR A 137 -7.44 27.48 18.31
C TYR A 137 -8.49 27.32 19.42
N THR A 138 -8.56 26.15 20.07
CA THR A 138 -9.48 25.94 21.22
C THR A 138 -9.07 26.76 22.45
N ASN A 139 -7.77 27.05 22.61
CA ASN A 139 -7.25 27.92 23.67
C ASN A 139 -7.36 29.42 23.34
N MET A 140 -7.83 29.80 22.14
CA MET A 140 -8.11 31.19 21.75
C MET A 140 -9.59 31.56 21.89
N THR A 141 -10.49 30.60 22.19
CA THR A 141 -11.95 30.79 22.23
C THR A 141 -12.58 30.66 23.62
N CYS A 142 -11.87 30.99 24.69
CA CYS A 142 -12.49 31.28 25.99
C CYS A 142 -11.68 32.37 26.72
N ASN A 143 -11.86 33.60 26.27
CA ASN A 143 -11.61 34.80 27.05
C ASN A 143 -12.63 35.89 26.69
N ASP A 144 -13.87 35.52 26.38
CA ASP A 144 -14.99 36.45 26.26
C ASP A 144 -16.28 35.74 26.69
N MET A 145 -17.10 36.45 27.48
CA MET A 145 -18.39 36.08 28.06
C MET A 145 -18.38 35.43 29.45
N SER A 146 -17.98 36.21 30.46
CA SER A 146 -18.81 36.44 31.66
C SER A 146 -18.13 37.40 32.66
N SER A 147 -18.01 38.68 32.29
CA SER A 147 -17.66 39.79 33.20
C SER A 147 -18.35 41.09 32.76
N SER A 148 -19.67 41.19 33.00
CA SER A 148 -20.42 42.44 33.16
C SER A 148 -21.86 42.08 33.55
N GLY A 149 -22.24 42.21 34.82
CA GLY A 149 -23.03 43.36 35.31
C GLY A 149 -24.54 43.09 35.16
N GLY A 150 -25.38 43.07 36.18
CA GLY A 150 -25.18 43.54 37.53
C GLY A 150 -26.34 43.23 38.49
N LEU A 151 -26.09 43.64 39.72
CA LEU A 151 -26.95 43.70 40.89
C LEU A 151 -28.13 44.65 40.61
N TRP A 152 -29.38 44.16 40.67
CA TRP A 152 -30.54 45.02 40.83
C TRP A 152 -31.19 44.74 42.18
N ASP A 153 -31.12 45.78 43.02
CA ASP A 153 -31.63 45.89 44.37
C ASP A 153 -33.15 46.15 44.39
N LYS A 154 -33.72 45.94 45.57
CA LYS A 154 -35.15 45.82 45.96
C LYS A 154 -36.12 46.92 45.47
N LYS A 155 -37.39 46.51 45.33
CA LYS A 155 -38.51 47.04 46.13
C LYS A 155 -39.68 46.06 46.20
#